data_AF-A0AAV9T222-F1
#
_entry.id   AF-A0AAV9T222-F1
#
_cell.length_a   1.000
_cell.length_b   1.000
_cell.length_c   1.000
_cell.angle_alpha   90.00
_cell.angle_beta   90.00
_cell.angle_gamma   90.00
#
_symmetry.space_group_name_H-M   'P 1'
#
loop_
_entity.id
_entity.type
_entity.pdbx_description
1 polymer ?
#
loop_
_entity_poly.entity_id
_entity_poly.type
_entity_poly.pdbx_seq_one_letter_code
_entity_poly.pdbx_strand_id
1 'polypeptide(L)'
;MMPAQHVYGHHQFNPQADSAWMHQQSNQHHHAQQAAAAAASAVQQQQQQQQQQQQQQQQQQQQQQQQQHYNRLAGGHSTVPSLGNTHAADGGHDNISEDNRRTMAYIADLLNESTREAALLELSKKREQVPELALILWHSFGVMTSLLQEIISVYTLLNPSQLTAAASNRVCNALALLQCVASHNDTRTLFLNAHIPLFLYPFLNTTSKSRPFEYLRLTSLGVIGALVKNDSSEVINFLLTTEIIPLCLRIMETGSELSKTVAIFIVQKILLDDNGLNYICATYERFYAVGTVLSNMVAQLVEQQTAR
;
A
#
# COMPACT_ATOMS: atom_id res chain seq x y z
N MET A 1 -24.84 -76.32 37.48
CA MET A 1 -25.87 -76.57 36.45
C MET A 1 -26.91 -75.46 36.54
N MET A 2 -27.17 -74.78 35.42
CA MET A 2 -28.28 -73.81 35.22
C MET A 2 -29.66 -74.49 35.43
N PRO A 3 -30.83 -73.79 35.34
CA PRO A 3 -31.22 -72.41 35.72
C PRO A 3 -32.60 -72.38 36.46
N ALA A 4 -33.10 -71.21 36.86
CA ALA A 4 -34.56 -70.92 36.90
C ALA A 4 -34.84 -69.40 36.96
N GLN A 5 -35.80 -68.95 36.15
CA GLN A 5 -36.32 -67.57 36.03
C GLN A 5 -37.40 -67.28 37.08
N HIS A 6 -37.54 -66.02 37.53
CA HIS A 6 -38.86 -65.41 37.81
C HIS A 6 -38.80 -63.87 37.72
N VAL A 7 -39.85 -63.31 37.15
CA VAL A 7 -40.14 -61.90 36.85
C VAL A 7 -40.88 -61.27 38.02
N TYR A 8 -40.50 -60.05 38.43
CA TYR A 8 -41.38 -59.11 39.15
C TYR A 8 -41.07 -57.68 38.67
N GLY A 9 -42.13 -56.94 38.28
CA GLY A 9 -42.03 -55.58 37.79
C GLY A 9 -41.95 -54.53 38.91
N HIS A 10 -41.32 -53.38 38.62
CA HIS A 10 -41.55 -52.18 39.42
C HIS A 10 -41.31 -50.87 38.64
N HIS A 11 -41.92 -49.82 39.17
CA HIS A 11 -42.36 -48.60 38.53
C HIS A 11 -41.28 -47.60 38.09
N GLN A 12 -41.69 -46.80 37.10
CA GLN A 12 -41.13 -45.59 36.54
C GLN A 12 -41.14 -44.42 37.56
N PHE A 13 -40.01 -43.73 37.76
CA PHE A 13 -39.98 -42.32 38.18
C PHE A 13 -38.64 -41.65 37.80
N ASN A 14 -38.74 -40.47 37.18
CA ASN A 14 -37.67 -39.70 36.56
C ASN A 14 -37.29 -38.49 37.45
N PRO A 15 -36.04 -38.32 37.92
CA PRO A 15 -35.62 -37.11 38.61
C PRO A 15 -34.79 -36.24 37.67
N GLN A 16 -35.47 -35.51 36.79
CA GLN A 16 -34.88 -34.43 36.01
C GLN A 16 -35.78 -33.20 36.15
N ALA A 17 -35.70 -32.50 37.29
CA ALA A 17 -36.42 -31.23 37.50
C ALA A 17 -35.85 -30.28 38.57
N ASP A 18 -35.12 -30.76 39.59
CA ASP A 18 -34.86 -29.93 40.80
C ASP A 18 -33.51 -29.17 40.87
N SER A 19 -32.71 -29.15 39.80
CA SER A 19 -31.43 -28.40 39.80
C SER A 19 -31.50 -27.04 39.09
N ALA A 20 -32.63 -26.70 38.46
CA ALA A 20 -32.75 -25.52 37.60
C ALA A 20 -33.11 -24.22 38.34
N TRP A 21 -33.68 -24.29 39.56
CA TRP A 21 -34.21 -23.09 40.24
C TRP A 21 -33.22 -22.38 41.17
N MET A 22 -32.20 -23.05 41.72
CA MET A 22 -31.26 -22.42 42.67
C MET A 22 -30.09 -21.67 42.02
N HIS A 23 -29.74 -21.96 40.75
CA HIS A 23 -28.61 -21.29 40.09
C HIS A 23 -28.98 -19.99 39.35
N GLN A 24 -30.28 -19.72 39.16
CA GLN A 24 -30.73 -18.53 38.43
C GLN A 24 -30.79 -17.27 39.31
N GLN A 25 -30.79 -17.41 40.64
CA GLN A 25 -30.95 -16.29 41.58
C GLN A 25 -29.61 -15.65 42.03
N SER A 26 -28.47 -16.35 41.90
CA SER A 26 -27.14 -15.79 42.18
C SER A 26 -26.58 -14.95 41.03
N ASN A 27 -27.06 -15.16 39.80
CA ASN A 27 -26.57 -14.46 38.60
C ASN A 27 -27.18 -13.06 38.42
N GLN A 28 -28.32 -12.74 39.05
CA GLN A 28 -28.93 -11.42 38.96
C GLN A 28 -28.28 -10.37 39.88
N HIS A 29 -27.76 -10.76 41.05
CA HIS A 29 -27.13 -9.81 41.98
C HIS A 29 -25.72 -9.36 41.55
N HIS A 30 -24.96 -10.19 40.83
CA HIS A 30 -23.66 -9.76 40.27
C HIS A 30 -23.78 -8.81 39.07
N HIS A 31 -24.84 -8.93 38.27
CA HIS A 31 -25.06 -8.02 37.14
C HIS A 31 -25.43 -6.59 37.54
N ALA A 32 -26.15 -6.39 38.67
CA ALA A 32 -26.56 -5.05 39.11
C ALA A 32 -25.38 -4.19 39.64
N GLN A 33 -24.38 -4.82 40.27
CA GLN A 33 -23.26 -4.10 40.88
C GLN A 33 -22.16 -3.74 39.87
N GLN A 34 -22.04 -4.50 38.77
CA GLN A 34 -21.11 -4.21 37.68
C GLN A 34 -21.61 -3.09 36.74
N ALA A 35 -22.93 -2.95 36.57
CA ALA A 35 -23.52 -1.89 35.76
C ALA A 35 -23.37 -0.49 36.39
N ALA A 36 -23.43 -0.38 37.72
CA ALA A 36 -23.27 0.91 38.42
C ALA A 36 -21.83 1.45 38.34
N ALA A 37 -20.82 0.57 38.34
CA ALA A 37 -19.42 0.97 38.20
C ALA A 37 -19.06 1.43 36.78
N ALA A 38 -19.73 0.87 35.75
CA ALA A 38 -19.54 1.28 34.36
C ALA A 38 -20.17 2.66 34.04
N ALA A 39 -21.24 3.04 34.73
CA ALA A 39 -21.87 4.35 34.54
C ALA A 39 -21.04 5.49 35.15
N ALA A 40 -20.40 5.28 36.30
CA ALA A 40 -19.58 6.29 36.97
C ALA A 40 -18.28 6.62 36.20
N SER A 41 -17.65 5.62 35.58
CA SER A 41 -16.43 5.81 34.76
C SER A 41 -16.72 6.51 33.42
N ALA A 42 -17.90 6.28 32.83
CA ALA A 42 -18.32 6.98 31.62
C ALA A 42 -18.53 8.48 31.84
N VAL A 43 -19.13 8.89 32.96
CA VAL A 43 -19.33 10.31 33.30
C VAL A 43 -17.99 11.02 33.55
N GLN A 44 -17.03 10.34 34.17
CA GLN A 44 -15.71 10.91 34.44
C GLN A 44 -14.86 11.08 33.17
N GLN A 45 -14.97 10.16 32.19
CA GLN A 45 -14.34 10.34 30.87
C GLN A 45 -14.98 11.48 30.06
N GLN A 46 -16.29 11.67 30.17
CA GLN A 46 -16.98 12.74 29.43
C GLN A 46 -16.61 14.14 29.96
N GLN A 47 -16.39 14.28 31.27
CA GLN A 47 -15.91 15.54 31.87
C GLN A 47 -14.47 15.87 31.48
N GLN A 48 -13.59 14.87 31.33
CA GLN A 48 -12.22 15.10 30.84
C GLN A 48 -12.16 15.53 29.36
N GLN A 49 -13.04 14.99 28.51
CA GLN A 49 -13.11 15.42 27.11
C GLN A 49 -13.60 16.87 26.97
N GLN A 50 -14.52 17.33 27.82
CA GLN A 50 -14.99 18.73 27.77
C GLN A 50 -13.90 19.73 28.21
N GLN A 51 -13.08 19.40 29.21
CA GLN A 51 -11.96 20.28 29.61
C GLN A 51 -10.85 20.35 28.54
N GLN A 52 -10.56 19.27 27.82
CA GLN A 52 -9.56 19.30 26.74
C GLN A 52 -10.01 20.14 25.54
N GLN A 53 -11.30 20.12 25.18
CA GLN A 53 -11.81 20.98 24.10
C GLN A 53 -11.74 22.48 24.45
N GLN A 54 -11.97 22.86 25.72
CA GLN A 54 -11.84 24.26 26.15
C GLN A 54 -10.40 24.76 26.11
N GLN A 55 -9.40 23.92 26.42
CA GLN A 55 -7.98 24.29 26.30
C GLN A 55 -7.54 24.45 24.83
N GLN A 56 -8.05 23.63 23.91
CA GLN A 56 -7.71 23.76 22.48
C GLN A 56 -8.27 25.05 21.86
N GLN A 57 -9.46 25.51 22.26
CA GLN A 57 -10.01 26.79 21.77
C GLN A 57 -9.22 28.00 22.28
N GLN A 58 -8.71 27.98 23.51
CA GLN A 58 -7.88 29.09 24.02
C GLN A 58 -6.52 29.19 23.32
N GLN A 59 -5.90 28.07 22.93
CA GLN A 59 -4.64 28.08 22.16
C GLN A 59 -4.81 28.62 20.74
N GLN A 60 -5.93 28.34 20.07
CA GLN A 60 -6.19 28.90 18.73
C GLN A 60 -6.41 30.43 18.75
N GLN A 61 -7.04 30.98 19.80
CA GLN A 61 -7.20 32.44 19.92
C GLN A 61 -5.88 33.18 20.17
N GLN A 62 -4.92 32.58 20.89
CA GLN A 62 -3.60 33.20 21.09
C GLN A 62 -2.74 33.20 19.81
N GLN A 63 -2.83 32.16 18.96
CA GLN A 63 -2.09 32.15 17.68
C GLN A 63 -2.62 33.18 16.67
N GLN A 64 -3.93 33.46 16.64
CA GLN A 64 -4.47 34.52 15.77
C GLN A 64 -4.05 35.93 16.22
N GLN A 65 -3.90 36.19 17.53
CA GLN A 65 -3.39 37.48 18.01
C GLN A 65 -1.91 37.69 17.67
N GLN A 66 -1.12 36.62 17.58
CA GLN A 66 0.31 36.71 17.23
C GLN A 66 0.53 37.03 15.73
N GLN A 67 -0.35 36.55 14.83
CA GLN A 67 -0.31 36.90 13.41
C GLN A 67 -0.73 38.36 13.13
N GLN A 68 -1.67 38.92 13.91
CA GLN A 68 -2.06 40.33 13.76
C GLN A 68 -0.98 41.31 14.26
N HIS A 69 -0.15 40.89 15.23
CA HIS A 69 0.94 41.73 15.74
C HIS A 69 2.15 41.76 14.79
N TYR A 70 2.44 40.68 14.06
CA TYR A 70 3.54 40.67 13.07
C TYR A 70 3.22 41.55 11.85
N ASN A 71 1.96 41.65 11.45
CA ASN A 71 1.53 42.51 10.34
C ASN A 71 1.58 44.02 10.65
N ARG A 72 1.74 44.42 11.92
CA ARG A 72 1.88 45.84 12.31
C ARG A 72 3.32 46.37 12.27
N LEU A 73 4.34 45.50 12.18
CA LEU A 73 5.74 45.94 12.05
C LEU A 73 6.21 46.13 10.59
N ALA A 74 5.43 45.70 9.60
CA ALA A 74 5.82 45.71 8.18
C ALA A 74 5.14 46.81 7.32
N GLY A 75 4.63 47.89 7.92
CA GLY A 75 3.95 48.96 7.16
C GLY A 75 4.16 50.36 7.73
N GLY A 76 5.11 51.12 7.18
CA GLY A 76 5.32 52.53 7.52
C GLY A 76 6.40 53.25 6.70
N HIS A 77 6.02 53.76 5.53
CA HIS A 77 6.61 54.80 4.64
C HIS A 77 7.69 55.75 5.26
N SER A 78 8.72 56.25 4.54
CA SER A 78 8.59 57.32 3.51
C SER A 78 9.91 57.66 2.76
N THR A 79 9.80 57.81 1.42
CA THR A 79 10.34 58.85 0.49
C THR A 79 11.83 59.30 0.50
N VAL A 80 12.52 59.16 -0.66
CA VAL A 80 13.23 60.22 -1.42
C VAL A 80 13.39 59.78 -2.90
N PRO A 81 13.13 60.60 -3.94
CA PRO A 81 13.40 60.24 -5.33
C PRO A 81 14.81 60.66 -5.76
N SER A 82 15.50 59.82 -6.53
CA SER A 82 16.67 60.23 -7.30
C SER A 82 16.68 59.55 -8.67
N LEU A 83 16.81 60.37 -9.71
CA LEU A 83 16.88 60.00 -11.13
C LEU A 83 18.16 59.20 -11.43
N GLY A 84 18.05 58.17 -12.26
CA GLY A 84 19.21 57.63 -12.98
C GLY A 84 19.02 56.24 -13.58
N ASN A 85 18.88 56.22 -14.91
CA ASN A 85 19.31 55.17 -15.85
C ASN A 85 18.71 53.74 -15.81
N THR A 86 17.88 53.49 -16.85
CA THR A 86 18.03 52.39 -17.83
C THR A 86 18.60 51.06 -17.34
N HIS A 87 17.74 50.05 -17.21
CA HIS A 87 17.87 48.74 -17.85
C HIS A 87 16.56 47.97 -17.63
N ALA A 88 15.77 47.82 -18.69
CA ALA A 88 14.63 46.90 -18.71
C ALA A 88 15.20 45.48 -18.74
N ALA A 89 15.35 44.89 -17.55
CA ALA A 89 15.51 43.46 -17.41
C ALA A 89 14.14 42.81 -17.60
N ASP A 90 14.08 41.99 -18.64
CA ASP A 90 13.06 41.01 -18.94
C ASP A 90 12.73 40.15 -17.70
N GLY A 91 11.73 40.57 -16.92
CA GLY A 91 11.29 39.93 -15.68
C GLY A 91 10.26 38.82 -15.89
N GLY A 92 10.39 38.05 -16.97
CA GLY A 92 9.38 37.07 -17.40
C GLY A 92 9.46 35.68 -16.78
N HIS A 93 10.45 35.38 -15.90
CA HIS A 93 10.78 33.98 -15.56
C HIS A 93 10.85 33.60 -14.06
N ASP A 94 10.43 34.47 -13.15
CA ASP A 94 10.56 34.21 -11.69
C ASP A 94 9.24 33.90 -10.99
N ASN A 95 8.57 32.83 -11.41
CA ASN A 95 7.57 32.20 -10.55
C ASN A 95 7.52 30.68 -10.73
N ILE A 96 8.68 30.03 -10.57
CA ILE A 96 8.67 28.60 -10.22
C ILE A 96 7.92 28.50 -8.89
N SER A 97 6.69 27.95 -8.93
CA SER A 97 5.89 27.69 -7.74
C SER A 97 6.76 27.08 -6.63
N GLU A 98 6.61 27.53 -5.38
CA GLU A 98 7.40 27.02 -4.25
C GLU A 98 7.38 25.48 -4.19
N ASP A 99 6.27 24.86 -4.61
CA ASP A 99 6.12 23.41 -4.74
C ASP A 99 7.07 22.77 -5.75
N ASN A 100 7.33 23.43 -6.88
CA ASN A 100 8.28 22.96 -7.88
C ASN A 100 9.71 23.06 -7.33
N ARG A 101 10.05 24.16 -6.65
CA ARG A 101 11.36 24.32 -6.00
C ARG A 101 11.60 23.24 -4.96
N ARG A 102 10.59 22.93 -4.14
CA ARG A 102 10.66 21.88 -3.13
C ARG A 102 10.77 20.49 -3.74
N THR A 103 10.05 20.22 -4.84
CA THR A 103 10.19 18.96 -5.59
C THR A 103 11.63 18.79 -6.07
N MET A 104 12.22 19.82 -6.67
CA MET A 104 13.61 19.76 -7.15
C MET A 104 14.62 19.56 -6.01
N ALA A 105 14.37 20.14 -4.83
CA ALA A 105 15.19 19.88 -3.64
C ALA A 105 15.15 18.40 -3.23
N TYR A 106 13.95 17.79 -3.18
CA TYR A 106 13.84 16.36 -2.89
C TYR A 106 14.50 15.47 -3.95
N ILE A 107 14.45 15.87 -5.22
CA ILE A 107 15.17 15.15 -6.29
C ILE A 107 16.67 15.16 -6.04
N ALA A 108 17.24 16.30 -5.64
CA ALA A 108 18.66 16.37 -5.26
C ALA A 108 18.97 15.52 -4.02
N ASP A 109 18.08 15.53 -3.03
CA ASP A 109 18.22 14.74 -1.79
C ASP A 109 18.19 13.22 -2.03
N LEU A 110 17.66 12.73 -3.16
CA LEU A 110 17.73 11.30 -3.52
C LEU A 110 19.18 10.82 -3.73
N LEU A 111 20.07 11.71 -4.16
CA LEU A 111 21.45 11.35 -4.47
C LEU A 111 22.28 11.09 -3.21
N ASN A 112 21.91 11.69 -2.08
CA ASN A 112 22.62 11.54 -0.81
C ASN A 112 21.96 10.47 0.07
N GLU A 113 22.71 9.44 0.46
CA GLU A 113 22.18 8.30 1.23
C GLU A 113 21.50 8.70 2.55
N SER A 114 22.00 9.74 3.22
CA SER A 114 21.46 10.23 4.50
C SER A 114 20.10 10.92 4.38
N THR A 115 19.80 11.53 3.23
CA THR A 115 18.55 12.27 3.00
C THR A 115 17.55 11.48 2.14
N ARG A 116 18.04 10.46 1.42
CA ARG A 116 17.27 9.70 0.44
C ARG A 116 15.98 9.11 0.99
N GLU A 117 15.99 8.53 2.18
CA GLU A 117 14.80 7.90 2.76
C GLU A 117 13.64 8.90 2.95
N ALA A 118 13.95 10.10 3.45
CA ALA A 118 12.96 11.16 3.59
C ALA A 118 12.48 11.68 2.22
N ALA A 119 13.40 11.86 1.27
CA ALA A 119 13.07 12.30 -0.07
C ALA A 119 12.16 11.30 -0.82
N LEU A 120 12.44 9.99 -0.71
CA LEU A 120 11.60 8.92 -1.27
C LEU A 120 10.17 9.01 -0.76
N LEU A 121 9.98 9.21 0.55
CA LEU A 121 8.66 9.31 1.17
C LEU A 121 7.89 10.54 0.68
N GLU A 122 8.55 11.68 0.57
CA GLU A 122 7.87 12.93 0.16
C GLU A 122 7.55 12.94 -1.33
N LEU A 123 8.47 12.44 -2.17
CA LEU A 123 8.23 12.31 -3.61
C LEU A 123 7.14 11.27 -3.92
N SER A 124 7.08 10.15 -3.19
CA SER A 124 6.06 9.11 -3.44
C SER A 124 4.63 9.62 -3.21
N LYS A 125 4.45 10.54 -2.24
CA LYS A 125 3.17 11.23 -1.99
C LYS A 125 2.83 12.27 -3.07
N LYS A 126 3.83 12.85 -3.72
CA LYS A 126 3.66 13.91 -4.74
C LYS A 126 3.45 13.38 -6.15
N ARG A 127 3.50 12.07 -6.38
CA ARG A 127 3.40 11.44 -7.71
C ARG A 127 2.16 11.82 -8.53
N GLU A 128 1.04 12.15 -7.86
CA GLU A 128 -0.22 12.55 -8.51
C GLU A 128 -0.35 14.07 -8.62
N GLN A 129 0.43 14.83 -7.85
CA GLN A 129 0.39 16.29 -7.77
C GLN A 129 1.33 16.96 -8.77
N VAL A 130 2.37 16.24 -9.21
CA VAL A 130 3.40 16.75 -10.11
C VAL A 130 3.36 15.93 -11.40
N PRO A 131 2.66 16.38 -12.45
CA PRO A 131 2.50 15.65 -13.71
C PRO A 131 3.85 15.30 -14.37
N GLU A 132 4.79 16.23 -14.30
CA GLU A 132 6.13 16.12 -14.90
C GLU A 132 7.11 15.26 -14.08
N LEU A 133 6.67 14.68 -12.95
CA LEU A 133 7.59 14.00 -12.02
C LEU A 133 8.32 12.83 -12.70
N ALA A 134 7.64 12.07 -13.55
CA ALA A 134 8.26 10.97 -14.27
C ALA A 134 9.44 11.42 -15.14
N LEU A 135 9.27 12.52 -15.88
CA LEU A 135 10.31 13.12 -16.71
C LEU A 135 11.46 13.66 -15.86
N ILE A 136 11.15 14.35 -14.76
CA ILE A 136 12.16 14.86 -13.83
C ILE A 136 12.98 13.72 -13.24
N LEU A 137 12.33 12.64 -12.76
CA LEU A 137 13.02 11.46 -12.21
C LEU A 137 13.93 10.80 -13.24
N TRP A 138 13.48 10.67 -14.48
CA TRP A 138 14.24 9.99 -15.53
C TRP A 138 15.44 10.81 -16.00
N HIS A 139 15.26 12.10 -16.23
CA HIS A 139 16.29 12.96 -16.83
C HIS A 139 17.23 13.61 -15.82
N SER A 140 16.91 13.58 -14.52
CA SER A 140 17.81 14.07 -13.48
C SER A 140 18.98 13.11 -13.28
N PHE A 141 20.20 13.65 -13.30
CA PHE A 141 21.42 12.87 -13.19
C PHE A 141 21.45 12.05 -11.90
N GLY A 142 21.74 10.74 -12.02
CA GLY A 142 21.94 9.83 -10.88
C GLY A 142 20.66 9.32 -10.21
N VAL A 143 19.49 9.90 -10.48
CA VAL A 143 18.24 9.56 -9.78
C VAL A 143 17.82 8.11 -10.04
N MET A 144 17.76 7.68 -11.31
CA MET A 144 17.42 6.29 -11.63
C MET A 144 18.41 5.29 -11.03
N THR A 145 19.70 5.64 -10.96
CA THR A 145 20.72 4.83 -10.28
C THR A 145 20.44 4.72 -8.78
N SER A 146 20.08 5.82 -8.11
CA SER A 146 19.70 5.80 -6.70
C SER A 146 18.46 4.96 -6.44
N LEU A 147 17.43 5.03 -7.30
CA LEU A 147 16.23 4.18 -7.18
C LEU A 147 16.55 2.69 -7.35
N LEU A 148 17.43 2.34 -8.30
CA LEU A 148 17.89 0.96 -8.48
C LEU A 148 18.73 0.48 -7.29
N GLN A 149 19.55 1.36 -6.70
CA GLN A 149 20.33 1.02 -5.51
C GLN A 149 19.42 0.61 -4.33
N GLU A 150 18.29 1.30 -4.14
CA GLU A 150 17.30 0.95 -3.11
C GLU A 150 16.66 -0.42 -3.33
N ILE A 151 16.49 -0.84 -4.58
CA ILE A 151 16.03 -2.20 -4.90
C ILE A 151 17.12 -3.22 -4.56
N ILE A 152 18.34 -3.00 -5.04
CA ILE A 152 19.44 -3.96 -4.92
C ILE A 152 19.83 -4.15 -3.44
N SER A 153 19.77 -3.10 -2.61
CA SER A 153 20.06 -3.21 -1.18
C SER A 153 19.13 -4.16 -0.44
N VAL A 154 17.94 -4.42 -0.97
CA VAL A 154 16.96 -5.33 -0.36
C VAL A 154 17.21 -6.79 -0.73
N TYR A 155 17.99 -7.09 -1.78
CA TYR A 155 18.20 -8.47 -2.26
C TYR A 155 18.78 -9.40 -1.19
N THR A 156 19.70 -8.90 -0.36
CA THR A 156 20.30 -9.68 0.74
C THR A 156 19.30 -10.04 1.84
N LEU A 157 18.16 -9.34 1.91
CA LEU A 157 17.11 -9.53 2.90
C LEU A 157 15.98 -10.46 2.42
N LEU A 158 16.02 -10.89 1.15
CA LEU A 158 15.01 -11.78 0.58
C LEU A 158 15.24 -13.23 0.99
N ASN A 159 16.51 -13.65 1.02
CA ASN A 159 16.92 -15.00 1.37
C ASN A 159 18.20 -14.99 2.24
N PRO A 160 18.12 -15.34 3.53
CA PRO A 160 16.92 -15.72 4.29
C PRO A 160 15.93 -14.54 4.41
N SER A 161 14.64 -14.84 4.63
CA SER A 161 13.56 -13.83 4.63
C SER A 161 13.59 -12.88 5.84
N GLN A 162 14.53 -11.93 5.82
CA GLN A 162 14.86 -11.00 6.90
C GLN A 162 14.30 -9.58 6.68
N LEU A 163 13.48 -9.37 5.65
CA LEU A 163 12.90 -8.07 5.34
C LEU A 163 12.04 -7.51 6.49
N THR A 164 12.44 -6.35 7.02
CA THR A 164 11.70 -5.63 8.06
C THR A 164 10.60 -4.75 7.45
N ALA A 165 9.64 -4.33 8.27
CA ALA A 165 8.59 -3.41 7.84
C ALA A 165 9.16 -2.05 7.39
N ALA A 166 10.16 -1.52 8.09
CA ALA A 166 10.79 -0.25 7.73
C ALA A 166 11.52 -0.34 6.38
N ALA A 167 12.34 -1.40 6.18
CA ALA A 167 13.04 -1.62 4.92
C ALA A 167 12.07 -1.83 3.75
N SER A 168 10.98 -2.59 3.96
CA SER A 168 9.92 -2.77 2.98
C SER A 168 9.24 -1.45 2.61
N ASN A 169 8.89 -0.61 3.59
CA ASN A 169 8.24 0.68 3.33
C ASN A 169 9.17 1.60 2.52
N ARG A 170 10.46 1.65 2.87
CA ARG A 170 11.47 2.45 2.18
C ARG A 170 11.59 2.06 0.70
N VAL A 171 11.82 0.78 0.40
CA VAL A 171 11.92 0.33 -1.00
C VAL A 171 10.59 0.48 -1.74
N CYS A 172 9.44 0.30 -1.08
CA CYS A 172 8.13 0.51 -1.73
C CYS A 172 7.89 1.98 -2.13
N ASN A 173 8.45 2.95 -1.40
CA ASN A 173 8.45 4.35 -1.85
C ASN A 173 9.26 4.52 -3.15
N ALA A 174 10.41 3.86 -3.28
CA ALA A 174 11.19 3.85 -4.53
C ALA A 174 10.42 3.16 -5.67
N LEU A 175 9.78 2.02 -5.39
CA LEU A 175 8.92 1.32 -6.36
C LEU A 175 7.74 2.19 -6.82
N ALA A 176 7.15 2.99 -5.94
CA ALA A 176 6.07 3.91 -6.32
C ALA A 176 6.55 5.00 -7.30
N LEU A 177 7.80 5.47 -7.16
CA LEU A 177 8.41 6.39 -8.12
C LEU A 177 8.71 5.71 -9.45
N LEU A 178 9.21 4.46 -9.43
CA LEU A 178 9.39 3.67 -10.66
C LEU A 178 8.05 3.37 -11.35
N GLN A 179 6.97 3.17 -10.59
CA GLN A 179 5.62 3.05 -11.14
C GLN A 179 5.19 4.33 -11.86
N CYS A 180 5.52 5.51 -11.31
CA CYS A 180 5.28 6.79 -11.97
C CYS A 180 6.01 6.87 -13.33
N VAL A 181 7.30 6.53 -13.35
CA VAL A 181 8.12 6.48 -14.57
C VAL A 181 7.57 5.48 -15.60
N ALA A 182 7.17 4.28 -15.16
CA ALA A 182 6.58 3.26 -16.03
C ALA A 182 5.22 3.67 -16.62
N SER A 183 4.46 4.50 -15.88
CA SER A 183 3.13 4.94 -16.28
C SER A 183 3.14 6.09 -17.29
N HIS A 184 4.22 6.86 -17.38
CA HIS A 184 4.31 8.06 -18.23
C HIS A 184 4.70 7.72 -19.68
N ASN A 185 4.06 8.39 -20.65
CA ASN A 185 4.19 8.03 -22.07
C ASN A 185 5.62 8.15 -22.61
N ASP A 186 6.33 9.20 -22.22
CA ASP A 186 7.66 9.50 -22.78
C ASP A 186 8.79 8.69 -22.11
N THR A 187 8.58 8.21 -20.89
CA THR A 187 9.61 7.48 -20.13
C THR A 187 9.39 5.98 -20.14
N ARG A 188 8.17 5.50 -20.47
CA ARG A 188 7.83 4.08 -20.46
C ARG A 188 8.72 3.23 -21.35
N THR A 189 8.89 3.62 -22.62
CA THR A 189 9.73 2.87 -23.56
C THR A 189 11.19 2.90 -23.12
N LEU A 190 11.66 4.02 -22.55
CA LEU A 190 13.02 4.13 -22.01
C LEU A 190 13.20 3.20 -20.80
N PHE A 191 12.22 3.15 -19.91
CA PHE A 191 12.18 2.26 -18.74
C PHE A 191 12.20 0.78 -19.14
N LEU A 192 11.44 0.42 -20.18
CA LEU A 192 11.41 -0.93 -20.76
C LEU A 192 12.76 -1.29 -21.37
N ASN A 193 13.31 -0.42 -22.22
CA ASN A 193 14.59 -0.64 -22.90
C ASN A 193 15.78 -0.71 -21.94
N ALA A 194 15.69 -0.04 -20.79
CA ALA A 194 16.67 -0.15 -19.71
C ALA A 194 16.55 -1.47 -18.91
N HIS A 195 15.60 -2.35 -19.24
CA HIS A 195 15.36 -3.63 -18.58
C HIS A 195 15.13 -3.51 -17.05
N ILE A 196 14.69 -2.34 -16.58
CA ILE A 196 14.41 -2.08 -15.16
C ILE A 196 13.39 -3.05 -14.55
N PRO A 197 12.33 -3.50 -15.27
CA PRO A 197 11.38 -4.47 -14.72
C PRO A 197 12.03 -5.76 -14.17
N LEU A 198 13.16 -6.19 -14.75
CA LEU A 198 13.85 -7.42 -14.33
C LEU A 198 14.40 -7.34 -12.90
N PHE A 199 14.71 -6.14 -12.41
CA PHE A 199 15.12 -5.92 -11.01
C PHE A 199 13.99 -6.21 -10.02
N LEU A 200 12.74 -6.29 -10.47
CA LEU A 200 11.59 -6.55 -9.60
C LEU A 200 11.27 -8.04 -9.47
N TYR A 201 11.80 -8.89 -10.34
CA TYR A 201 11.47 -10.30 -10.36
C TYR A 201 11.94 -11.06 -9.11
N PRO A 202 13.12 -10.77 -8.53
CA PRO A 202 13.49 -11.33 -7.23
C PRO A 202 12.44 -11.07 -6.14
N PHE A 203 11.80 -9.89 -6.14
CA PHE A 203 10.72 -9.57 -5.20
C PHE A 203 9.46 -10.40 -5.46
N LEU A 204 9.05 -10.51 -6.72
CA LEU A 204 7.90 -11.31 -7.14
C LEU A 204 8.07 -12.81 -6.87
N ASN A 205 9.32 -13.30 -6.90
CA ASN A 205 9.64 -14.70 -6.66
C ASN A 205 9.58 -15.10 -5.17
N THR A 206 9.50 -14.14 -4.25
CA THR A 206 9.44 -14.42 -2.80
C THR A 206 8.16 -15.16 -2.39
N THR A 207 8.27 -16.05 -1.41
CA THR A 207 7.16 -16.90 -0.95
C THR A 207 6.68 -16.58 0.46
N SER A 208 7.48 -15.86 1.26
CA SER A 208 7.15 -15.45 2.62
C SER A 208 5.80 -14.70 2.68
N LYS A 209 4.96 -15.08 3.63
CA LYS A 209 3.62 -14.51 3.84
C LYS A 209 3.60 -13.39 4.88
N SER A 210 4.76 -12.95 5.36
CA SER A 210 4.81 -11.83 6.30
C SER A 210 4.37 -10.54 5.60
N ARG A 211 3.78 -9.62 6.38
CA ARG A 211 3.25 -8.35 5.86
C ARG A 211 4.27 -7.54 5.03
N PRO A 212 5.56 -7.44 5.40
CA PRO A 212 6.57 -6.77 4.56
C PRO A 212 6.70 -7.40 3.16
N PHE A 213 6.72 -8.74 3.05
CA PHE A 213 6.86 -9.42 1.76
C PHE A 213 5.58 -9.36 0.90
N GLU A 214 4.39 -9.42 1.51
CA GLU A 214 3.14 -9.17 0.79
C GLU A 214 3.08 -7.75 0.23
N TYR A 215 3.47 -6.74 1.03
CA TYR A 215 3.48 -5.35 0.57
C TYR A 215 4.52 -5.10 -0.53
N LEU A 216 5.71 -5.69 -0.41
CA LEU A 216 6.76 -5.63 -1.43
C LEU A 216 6.28 -6.20 -2.77
N ARG A 217 5.66 -7.39 -2.76
CA ARG A 217 5.14 -8.02 -3.98
C ARG A 217 4.01 -7.23 -4.61
N LEU A 218 3.05 -6.75 -3.81
CA LEU A 218 1.95 -5.92 -4.31
C LEU A 218 2.46 -4.66 -4.99
N THR A 219 3.42 -3.97 -4.38
CA THR A 219 3.98 -2.73 -4.94
C THR A 219 4.79 -3.01 -6.22
N SER A 220 5.54 -4.12 -6.25
CA SER A 220 6.28 -4.56 -7.44
C SER A 220 5.35 -4.92 -8.60
N LEU A 221 4.26 -5.64 -8.33
CA LEU A 221 3.20 -5.90 -9.30
C LEU A 221 2.55 -4.61 -9.80
N GLY A 222 2.42 -3.58 -8.95
CA GLY A 222 1.92 -2.26 -9.36
C GLY A 222 2.76 -1.62 -10.47
N VAL A 223 4.09 -1.77 -10.44
CA VAL A 223 4.98 -1.29 -11.51
C VAL A 223 4.72 -2.04 -12.82
N ILE A 224 4.65 -3.38 -12.77
CA ILE A 224 4.36 -4.20 -13.97
C ILE A 224 2.95 -3.91 -14.50
N GLY A 225 1.97 -3.77 -13.62
CA GLY A 225 0.60 -3.38 -13.94
C GLY A 225 0.52 -2.04 -14.66
N ALA A 226 1.34 -1.06 -14.26
CA ALA A 226 1.40 0.23 -14.93
C ALA A 226 1.94 0.13 -16.37
N LEU A 227 2.91 -0.77 -16.63
CA LEU A 227 3.45 -0.99 -17.98
C LEU A 227 2.40 -1.57 -18.93
N VAL A 228 1.69 -2.61 -18.50
CA VAL A 228 0.71 -3.31 -19.35
C VAL A 228 -0.61 -2.55 -19.51
N LYS A 229 -0.84 -1.49 -18.74
CA LYS A 229 -2.08 -0.71 -18.77
C LYS A 229 -2.32 -0.01 -20.11
N ASN A 230 -1.27 0.30 -20.87
CA ASN A 230 -1.35 1.04 -22.12
C ASN A 230 -1.47 0.16 -23.37
N ASP A 231 -1.69 -1.14 -23.21
CA ASP A 231 -1.95 -2.08 -24.32
C ASP A 231 -0.84 -2.07 -25.39
N SER A 232 0.40 -1.82 -24.99
CA SER A 232 1.56 -1.85 -25.89
C SER A 232 2.04 -3.28 -26.11
N SER A 233 1.97 -3.76 -27.35
CA SER A 233 2.50 -5.08 -27.73
C SER A 233 4.01 -5.20 -27.52
N GLU A 234 4.76 -4.09 -27.55
CA GLU A 234 6.20 -4.10 -27.21
C GLU A 234 6.43 -4.51 -25.75
N VAL A 235 5.61 -3.97 -24.84
CA VAL A 235 5.64 -4.35 -23.41
C VAL A 235 5.26 -5.82 -23.25
N ILE A 236 4.21 -6.28 -23.95
CA ILE A 236 3.80 -7.69 -23.88
C ILE A 236 4.93 -8.59 -24.37
N ASN A 237 5.52 -8.32 -25.54
CA ASN A 237 6.62 -9.11 -26.09
C ASN A 237 7.83 -9.17 -25.14
N PHE A 238 8.22 -8.04 -24.54
CA PHE A 238 9.25 -8.01 -23.50
C PHE A 238 8.90 -8.98 -22.37
N LEU A 239 7.69 -8.86 -21.79
CA LEU A 239 7.25 -9.67 -20.66
C LEU A 239 7.16 -11.18 -20.96
N LEU A 240 6.81 -11.55 -22.20
CA LEU A 240 6.79 -12.94 -22.64
C LEU A 240 8.19 -13.56 -22.66
N THR A 241 9.20 -12.79 -23.07
CA THR A 241 10.59 -13.26 -23.14
C THR A 241 11.29 -13.35 -21.77
N THR A 242 10.68 -12.80 -20.72
CA THR A 242 11.30 -12.66 -19.41
C THR A 242 10.60 -13.46 -18.31
N GLU A 243 9.70 -14.39 -18.65
CA GLU A 243 9.05 -15.30 -17.70
C GLU A 243 8.15 -14.62 -16.65
N ILE A 244 7.44 -13.53 -16.99
CA ILE A 244 6.49 -12.91 -16.05
C ILE A 244 5.29 -13.83 -15.72
N ILE A 245 4.89 -14.69 -16.66
CA ILE A 245 3.68 -15.51 -16.56
C ILE A 245 3.79 -16.51 -15.39
N PRO A 246 4.84 -17.34 -15.27
CA PRO A 246 5.02 -18.21 -14.10
C PRO A 246 4.97 -17.48 -12.75
N LEU A 247 5.55 -16.27 -12.68
CA LEU A 247 5.52 -15.44 -11.46
C LEU A 247 4.09 -15.00 -11.13
N CYS A 248 3.34 -14.50 -12.11
CA CYS A 248 1.95 -14.09 -11.92
C CYS A 248 1.06 -15.27 -11.52
N LEU A 249 1.18 -16.42 -12.18
CA LEU A 249 0.40 -17.61 -11.87
C LEU A 249 0.61 -18.09 -10.42
N ARG A 250 1.85 -18.07 -9.92
CA ARG A 250 2.14 -18.43 -8.52
C ARG A 250 1.50 -17.45 -7.52
N ILE A 251 1.52 -16.15 -7.84
CA ILE A 251 0.90 -15.12 -7.00
C ILE A 251 -0.63 -15.22 -7.07
N MET A 252 -1.20 -15.49 -8.25
CA MET A 252 -2.63 -15.75 -8.43
C MET A 252 -3.11 -16.92 -7.57
N GLU A 253 -2.32 -17.98 -7.46
CA GLU A 253 -2.66 -19.15 -6.66
C GLU A 253 -2.59 -18.88 -5.15
N THR A 254 -1.48 -18.29 -4.68
CA THR A 254 -1.18 -18.26 -3.23
C THR A 254 -1.09 -16.86 -2.60
N GLY A 255 -1.07 -15.78 -3.37
CA GLY A 255 -0.88 -14.41 -2.88
C GLY A 255 -2.05 -13.86 -2.06
N SER A 256 -1.85 -12.70 -1.43
CA SER A 256 -2.95 -11.90 -0.87
C SER A 256 -4.00 -11.53 -1.93
N GLU A 257 -5.24 -11.30 -1.51
CA GLU A 257 -6.36 -10.92 -2.40
C GLU A 257 -6.00 -9.75 -3.33
N LEU A 258 -5.40 -8.69 -2.80
CA LEU A 258 -4.96 -7.55 -3.61
C LEU A 258 -3.88 -7.94 -4.63
N SER A 259 -2.90 -8.76 -4.23
CA SER A 259 -1.85 -9.23 -5.14
C SER A 259 -2.42 -10.16 -6.23
N LYS A 260 -3.39 -11.02 -5.89
CA LYS A 260 -4.11 -11.86 -6.85
C LYS A 260 -4.81 -10.99 -7.88
N THR A 261 -5.53 -9.95 -7.46
CA THR A 261 -6.24 -9.03 -8.37
C THR A 261 -5.29 -8.37 -9.38
N VAL A 262 -4.14 -7.87 -8.92
CA VAL A 262 -3.16 -7.23 -9.84
C VAL A 262 -2.49 -8.27 -10.75
N ALA A 263 -2.16 -9.46 -10.25
CA ALA A 263 -1.57 -10.52 -11.07
C ALA A 263 -2.55 -11.03 -12.14
N ILE A 264 -3.84 -11.20 -11.81
CA ILE A 264 -4.91 -11.51 -12.77
C ILE A 264 -4.97 -10.42 -13.85
N PHE A 265 -4.96 -9.15 -13.45
CA PHE A 265 -4.99 -8.03 -14.41
C PHE A 265 -3.81 -8.07 -15.39
N ILE A 266 -2.60 -8.38 -14.93
CA ILE A 266 -1.42 -8.52 -15.80
C ILE A 266 -1.60 -9.69 -16.77
N VAL A 267 -2.01 -10.87 -16.28
CA VAL A 267 -2.25 -12.04 -17.15
C VAL A 267 -3.38 -11.78 -18.14
N GLN A 268 -4.44 -11.08 -17.72
CA GLN A 268 -5.53 -10.66 -18.60
C GLN A 268 -5.01 -9.76 -19.72
N LYS A 269 -4.19 -8.75 -19.41
CA LYS A 269 -3.60 -7.88 -20.43
C LYS A 269 -2.71 -8.63 -21.42
N ILE A 270 -1.95 -9.62 -20.96
CA ILE A 270 -1.18 -10.51 -21.84
C ILE A 270 -2.11 -11.33 -22.75
N LEU A 271 -3.20 -11.90 -22.21
CA LEU A 271 -4.15 -12.71 -22.99
C LEU A 271 -4.97 -11.90 -23.99
N LEU A 272 -5.11 -10.58 -23.79
CA LEU A 272 -5.80 -9.69 -24.72
C LEU A 272 -4.94 -9.28 -25.92
N ASP A 273 -3.62 -9.47 -25.85
CA ASP A 273 -2.70 -9.25 -26.97
C ASP A 273 -2.53 -10.54 -27.78
N ASP A 274 -2.55 -10.44 -29.11
CA ASP A 274 -2.46 -11.60 -30.00
C ASP A 274 -1.17 -12.41 -29.80
N ASN A 275 -0.03 -11.75 -29.55
CA ASN A 275 1.23 -12.47 -29.30
C ASN A 275 1.19 -13.19 -27.95
N GLY A 276 0.60 -12.56 -26.94
CA GLY A 276 0.43 -13.16 -25.61
C GLY A 276 -0.52 -14.36 -25.61
N LEU A 277 -1.65 -14.26 -26.30
CA LEU A 277 -2.58 -15.37 -26.48
C LEU A 277 -1.92 -16.53 -27.22
N ASN A 278 -1.28 -16.25 -28.36
CA ASN A 278 -0.56 -17.26 -29.14
C ASN A 278 0.55 -17.92 -28.31
N TYR A 279 1.28 -17.16 -27.50
CA TYR A 279 2.34 -17.71 -26.63
C TYR A 279 1.79 -18.70 -25.60
N ILE A 280 0.67 -18.38 -24.95
CA ILE A 280 0.05 -19.24 -23.93
C ILE A 280 -0.56 -20.49 -24.57
N CYS A 281 -1.20 -20.35 -25.72
CA CYS A 281 -1.81 -21.46 -26.45
C CYS A 281 -0.82 -22.27 -27.30
N ALA A 282 0.46 -21.88 -27.37
CA ALA A 282 1.46 -22.52 -28.21
C ALA A 282 1.76 -23.98 -27.81
N THR A 283 1.67 -24.31 -26.52
CA THR A 283 1.92 -25.66 -26.02
C THR A 283 0.86 -26.08 -25.00
N TYR A 284 0.64 -27.38 -24.91
CA TYR A 284 -0.29 -27.95 -23.93
C TYR A 284 0.10 -27.55 -22.50
N GLU A 285 1.39 -27.57 -22.17
CA GLU A 285 1.89 -27.27 -20.82
C GLU A 285 1.58 -25.84 -20.40
N ARG A 286 1.76 -24.87 -21.30
CA ARG A 286 1.49 -23.46 -21.01
C ARG A 286 -0.01 -23.21 -20.83
N PHE A 287 -0.82 -23.73 -21.75
CA PHE A 287 -2.27 -23.63 -21.67
C PHE A 287 -2.81 -24.31 -20.40
N TYR A 288 -2.34 -25.52 -20.12
CA TYR A 288 -2.74 -26.30 -18.95
C TYR A 288 -2.37 -25.58 -17.65
N ALA A 289 -1.16 -25.01 -17.54
CA ALA A 289 -0.73 -24.27 -16.35
C ALA A 289 -1.65 -23.08 -16.03
N VAL A 290 -2.03 -22.28 -17.04
CA VAL A 290 -2.98 -21.17 -16.87
C VAL A 290 -4.36 -21.70 -16.50
N GLY A 291 -4.85 -22.73 -17.19
CA GLY A 291 -6.17 -23.33 -16.96
C GLY A 291 -6.32 -23.91 -15.56
N THR A 292 -5.31 -24.62 -15.05
CA THR A 292 -5.32 -25.19 -13.70
C THR A 292 -5.40 -24.10 -12.63
N VAL A 293 -4.58 -23.05 -12.73
CA VAL A 293 -4.60 -21.96 -11.74
C VAL A 293 -5.94 -21.24 -11.74
N LEU A 294 -6.49 -20.91 -12.92
CA LEU A 294 -7.82 -20.28 -13.00
C LEU A 294 -8.92 -21.19 -12.42
N SER A 295 -8.88 -22.49 -12.71
CA SER A 295 -9.83 -23.46 -12.15
C SER A 295 -9.77 -23.50 -10.62
N ASN A 296 -8.57 -23.53 -10.04
CA ASN A 296 -8.38 -23.50 -8.59
C ASN A 296 -8.91 -22.20 -7.97
N MET A 297 -8.70 -21.07 -8.63
CA MET A 297 -9.22 -19.78 -8.15
C MET A 297 -10.74 -19.72 -8.18
N VAL A 298 -11.38 -20.22 -9.23
CA VAL A 298 -12.86 -20.29 -9.31
C VAL A 298 -13.41 -21.18 -8.19
N ALA A 299 -12.81 -22.35 -7.95
CA ALA A 299 -13.22 -23.23 -6.84
C ALA A 299 -13.14 -22.51 -5.48
N GLN A 300 -12.02 -21.81 -5.21
CA GLN A 300 -11.84 -21.03 -3.98
C GLN A 300 -12.90 -19.92 -3.82
N LEU A 301 -13.26 -19.24 -4.91
CA LEU A 301 -14.28 -18.18 -4.89
C LEU A 301 -15.67 -18.73 -4.59
N VAL A 302 -16.02 -19.88 -5.16
CA VAL A 302 -17.31 -20.56 -4.89
C VAL A 302 -17.40 -20.96 -3.41
N GLU A 303 -16.34 -21.55 -2.85
CA GLU A 303 -16.30 -21.92 -1.43
C GLU A 303 -16.44 -20.69 -0.52
N GLN A 304 -15.73 -19.60 -0.81
CA GLN A 304 -15.82 -18.37 -0.02
C GLN A 304 -17.19 -17.68 -0.11
N GLN A 305 -17.84 -17.71 -1.28
CA GLN A 305 -19.20 -17.19 -1.43
C GLN A 305 -20.24 -18.04 -0.71
N THR A 306 -20.05 -19.36 -0.65
CA THR A 306 -20.96 -20.27 0.05
C THR A 306 -20.82 -20.19 1.57
N ALA A 307 -19.67 -19.70 2.07
CA ALA A 307 -19.40 -19.50 3.49
C ALA A 307 -19.88 -18.14 4.06
N ARG A 308 -20.33 -17.21 3.21
CA ARG A 308 -20.91 -15.91 3.60
C ARG A 308 -22.43 -15.96 3.55
#